data_AF-A0A7X7R2C1-F1
#
_entry.id   AF-A0A7X7R2C1-F1
#
_cell.length_a   1.000
_cell.length_b   1.000
_cell.length_c   1.000
_cell.angle_alpha   90.00
_cell.angle_beta   90.00
_cell.angle_gamma   90.00
#
_symmetry.space_group_name_H-M   'P 1'
#
loop_
_entity.id
_entity.type
_entity.pdbx_description
1 polymer ?
#
loop_
_entity_poly.entity_id
_entity_poly.type
_entity_poly.pdbx_seq_one_letter_code
_entity_poly.pdbx_strand_id
1 'polypeptide(L)'
;MGSTMITEYCDSLKPGWLKFDAIINPDSVYIPLTEKLENDANAEVFEGVMIGTDPFAVYTSWYSRKKHYADILMLPVSGSMFYEKLAGEYRITSSQKVQNANLPDAMINFIPKECRTYGEGYLTVSNDFGQFKCETYGEVNQYPGTDSVALNMVMAMDFFFHPTSLAIMEDAISKNATLQPINLNRFKYTKYLSSKVGVELSDQLITEYSSLGSYRDYPKELEHTIFLADVKFRWDKRTRSFISYGKIGIGSIGKQAINKYVNGYIQIKKQRGGDLINVYLQPSEDKSEYYYFSYARGLMQAFSSNNDFNIAIQEAKPKQKVLEVEKGEETYTYLLSSDRRIYDFLREVENR
;
A
#
# COMPACT_ATOMS: atom_id res chain seq x y z
N MET A 1 -22.03 29.97 -4.60
CA MET A 1 -22.28 28.81 -3.71
C MET A 1 -23.43 27.96 -4.23
N GLY A 2 -23.19 26.67 -4.37
CA GLY A 2 -24.18 25.66 -4.72
C GLY A 2 -23.92 24.35 -3.97
N SER A 3 -24.84 23.39 -4.12
CA SER A 3 -24.70 22.03 -3.59
C SER A 3 -25.00 21.01 -4.68
N THR A 4 -24.30 19.89 -4.64
CA THR A 4 -24.45 18.80 -5.61
C THR A 4 -24.35 17.45 -4.93
N MET A 5 -24.90 16.42 -5.58
CA MET A 5 -24.84 15.03 -5.13
C MET A 5 -24.72 14.17 -6.38
N ILE A 6 -23.90 13.13 -6.32
CA ILE A 6 -23.81 12.17 -7.42
C ILE A 6 -25.10 11.35 -7.52
N THR A 7 -25.49 11.00 -8.74
CA THR A 7 -26.52 9.97 -8.96
C THR A 7 -25.90 8.60 -8.75
N GLU A 8 -26.51 7.79 -7.88
CA GLU A 8 -26.10 6.42 -7.63
C GLU A 8 -27.16 5.41 -8.09
N TYR A 9 -26.71 4.19 -8.37
CA TYR A 9 -27.56 3.02 -8.63
C TYR A 9 -27.14 1.82 -7.75
N CYS A 10 -26.43 2.09 -6.66
CA CYS A 10 -25.94 1.11 -5.71
C CYS A 10 -26.49 1.36 -4.30
N ASP A 11 -27.47 0.53 -3.90
CA ASP A 11 -28.13 0.59 -2.58
C ASP A 11 -27.17 0.56 -1.38
N SER A 12 -25.99 -0.06 -1.56
CA SER A 12 -24.95 -0.14 -0.53
C SER A 12 -24.17 1.17 -0.32
N LEU A 13 -24.34 2.17 -1.18
CA LEU A 13 -23.71 3.48 -1.11
C LEU A 13 -24.78 4.56 -0.91
N LYS A 14 -24.60 5.40 0.11
CA LYS A 14 -25.46 6.57 0.35
C LYS A 14 -24.64 7.83 0.14
N PRO A 15 -24.60 8.40 -1.07
CA PRO A 15 -23.87 9.63 -1.33
C PRO A 15 -24.49 10.78 -0.55
N GLY A 16 -23.65 11.71 -0.12
CA GLY A 16 -24.09 12.93 0.54
C GLY A 16 -24.02 14.15 -0.38
N TRP A 17 -24.53 15.26 0.12
CA TRP A 17 -24.41 16.55 -0.53
C TRP A 17 -23.01 17.13 -0.33
N LEU A 18 -22.41 17.61 -1.42
CA LEU A 18 -21.21 18.43 -1.42
C LEU A 18 -21.59 19.89 -1.68
N LYS A 19 -21.14 20.78 -0.80
CA LYS A 19 -21.17 22.22 -1.01
C LYS A 19 -19.93 22.66 -1.78
N PHE A 20 -20.10 23.54 -2.76
CA PHE A 20 -19.00 24.10 -3.55
C PHE A 20 -19.25 25.57 -3.89
N ASP A 21 -18.18 26.28 -4.27
CA ASP A 21 -18.26 27.67 -4.71
C ASP A 21 -17.57 27.87 -6.06
N ALA A 22 -18.33 27.69 -7.14
CA ALA A 22 -17.86 27.88 -8.51
C ALA A 22 -19.04 28.20 -9.44
N ILE A 23 -18.75 28.90 -10.53
CA ILE A 23 -19.67 29.05 -11.66
C ILE A 23 -19.53 27.79 -12.52
N ILE A 24 -20.63 27.08 -12.75
CA ILE A 24 -20.63 25.82 -13.50
C ILE A 24 -21.04 26.08 -14.95
N ASN A 25 -20.21 25.62 -15.89
CA ASN A 25 -20.59 25.54 -17.29
C ASN A 25 -21.51 24.31 -17.49
N PRO A 26 -22.78 24.49 -17.92
CA PRO A 26 -23.70 23.37 -18.12
C PRO A 26 -23.25 22.39 -19.22
N ASP A 27 -22.48 22.85 -20.20
CA ASP A 27 -21.95 22.01 -21.28
C ASP A 27 -20.76 21.16 -20.82
N SER A 28 -20.09 21.59 -19.74
CA SER A 28 -18.88 20.98 -19.19
C SER A 28 -18.83 21.12 -17.68
N VAL A 29 -19.51 20.21 -16.98
CA VAL A 29 -19.66 20.26 -15.53
C VAL A 29 -18.38 19.76 -14.85
N TYR A 30 -17.58 20.72 -14.37
CA TYR A 30 -16.43 20.51 -13.49
C TYR A 30 -16.68 21.23 -12.17
N ILE A 31 -16.62 20.49 -11.06
CA ILE A 31 -16.84 21.01 -9.71
C ILE A 31 -15.49 20.98 -8.99
N PRO A 32 -14.85 22.13 -8.73
CA PRO A 32 -13.59 22.17 -8.02
C PRO A 32 -13.79 21.75 -6.55
N LEU A 33 -12.86 20.96 -6.05
CA LEU A 33 -12.84 20.48 -4.67
C LEU A 33 -11.84 21.30 -3.85
N THR A 34 -12.24 21.69 -2.65
CA THR A 34 -11.38 22.31 -1.64
C THR A 34 -10.66 21.24 -0.82
N GLU A 35 -9.63 21.62 -0.07
CA GLU A 35 -8.91 20.68 0.83
C GLU A 35 -9.83 20.10 1.92
N LYS A 36 -10.74 20.92 2.43
CA LYS A 36 -11.78 20.51 3.37
C LYS A 36 -13.13 20.57 2.68
N LEU A 37 -13.80 19.43 2.59
CA LEU A 37 -15.08 19.30 1.92
C LEU A 37 -16.20 19.31 2.94
N GLU A 38 -17.26 20.06 2.63
CA GLU A 38 -18.38 20.25 3.53
C GLU A 38 -19.70 20.01 2.80
N ASN A 39 -20.73 19.61 3.55
CA ASN A 39 -22.09 19.59 3.03
C ASN A 39 -22.79 20.96 3.21
N ASP A 40 -24.05 21.04 2.79
CA ASP A 40 -24.93 22.20 2.95
C ASP A 40 -25.13 22.64 4.41
N ALA A 41 -25.02 21.71 5.36
CA ALA A 41 -25.05 21.98 6.79
C ALA A 41 -23.67 22.35 7.40
N ASN A 42 -22.66 22.63 6.57
CA ASN A 42 -21.26 22.91 6.96
C ASN A 42 -20.58 21.80 7.76
N ALA A 43 -21.04 20.56 7.58
CA ALA A 43 -20.39 19.41 8.17
C ALA A 43 -19.37 18.81 7.22
N GLU A 44 -18.22 18.42 7.77
CA GLU A 44 -17.16 17.79 6.99
C GLU A 44 -17.62 16.47 6.38
N VAL A 45 -17.28 16.28 5.11
CA VAL A 45 -17.59 15.10 4.31
C VAL A 45 -16.33 14.60 3.60
N PHE A 46 -16.35 13.33 3.22
CA PHE A 46 -15.20 12.64 2.64
C PHE A 46 -15.61 11.88 1.39
N GLU A 47 -14.68 11.73 0.47
CA GLU A 47 -14.75 10.87 -0.70
C GLU A 47 -13.53 9.99 -0.73
N GLY A 48 -13.72 8.71 -1.03
CA GLY A 48 -12.61 7.77 -0.88
C GLY A 48 -13.03 6.37 -0.50
N VAL A 49 -12.03 5.51 -0.53
CA VAL A 49 -12.07 4.26 0.22
C VAL A 49 -11.60 4.56 1.65
N MET A 50 -12.38 4.09 2.62
CA MET A 50 -12.19 4.32 4.05
C MET A 50 -11.87 3.01 4.75
N ILE A 51 -10.99 3.05 5.75
CA ILE A 51 -10.77 1.96 6.70
C ILE A 51 -11.49 2.33 8.00
N GLY A 52 -12.58 1.63 8.28
CA GLY A 52 -13.33 1.68 9.52
C GLY A 52 -12.53 1.13 10.69
N THR A 53 -12.74 1.69 11.88
CA THR A 53 -12.03 1.28 13.11
C THR A 53 -12.89 0.54 14.13
N ASP A 54 -14.22 0.64 14.05
CA ASP A 54 -15.14 -0.06 14.96
C ASP A 54 -16.51 -0.35 14.31
N PRO A 55 -16.68 -1.45 13.57
CA PRO A 55 -15.73 -2.54 13.36
C PRO A 55 -14.66 -2.21 12.32
N PHE A 56 -13.56 -2.97 12.34
CA PHE A 56 -12.59 -2.95 11.25
C PHE A 56 -13.23 -3.48 9.97
N ALA A 57 -13.50 -2.57 9.04
CA ALA A 57 -14.12 -2.85 7.75
C ALA A 57 -13.65 -1.82 6.72
N VAL A 58 -13.70 -2.16 5.44
CA VAL A 58 -13.40 -1.20 4.38
C VAL A 58 -14.71 -0.77 3.74
N TYR A 59 -14.92 0.53 3.58
CA TYR A 59 -16.13 1.04 2.96
C TYR A 59 -15.81 2.22 2.04
N THR A 60 -16.74 2.54 1.16
CA THR A 60 -16.63 3.72 0.30
C THR A 60 -17.41 4.88 0.90
N SER A 61 -16.84 6.07 0.82
CA SER A 61 -17.51 7.34 1.05
C SER A 61 -17.55 8.13 -0.25
N TRP A 62 -18.69 8.75 -0.54
CA TRP A 62 -18.86 9.74 -1.61
C TRP A 62 -19.61 10.93 -1.03
N TYR A 63 -18.85 11.89 -0.51
CA TYR A 63 -19.33 13.05 0.24
C TYR A 63 -20.21 12.70 1.44
N SER A 64 -19.87 11.60 2.12
CA SER A 64 -20.52 11.19 3.37
C SER A 64 -19.61 11.47 4.56
N ARG A 65 -20.20 11.57 5.76
CA ARG A 65 -19.42 11.66 7.00
C ARG A 65 -18.72 10.33 7.27
N LYS A 66 -17.58 10.37 7.97
CA LYS A 66 -16.99 9.15 8.54
C LYS A 66 -18.00 8.45 9.45
N LYS A 67 -17.99 7.12 9.45
CA LYS A 67 -18.79 6.33 10.40
C LYS A 67 -18.27 6.53 11.83
N HIS A 68 -16.95 6.61 11.99
CA HIS A 68 -16.29 6.94 13.25
C HIS A 68 -15.18 7.97 13.05
N TYR A 69 -14.92 8.78 14.08
CA TYR A 69 -13.88 9.82 14.04
C TYR A 69 -12.50 9.26 13.67
N ALA A 70 -12.17 8.07 14.19
CA ALA A 70 -10.89 7.40 13.97
C ALA A 70 -10.80 6.67 12.61
N ASP A 71 -11.84 6.69 11.77
CA ASP A 71 -11.76 6.08 10.44
C ASP A 71 -10.75 6.81 9.56
N ILE A 72 -10.04 6.03 8.76
CA ILE A 72 -8.88 6.48 7.99
C ILE A 72 -9.29 6.58 6.53
N LEU A 73 -8.93 7.68 5.89
CA LEU A 73 -9.04 7.82 4.45
C LEU A 73 -7.86 7.09 3.79
N MET A 74 -8.14 6.02 3.04
CA MET A 74 -7.11 5.22 2.40
C MET A 74 -6.42 5.98 1.26
N LEU A 75 -7.20 6.71 0.45
CA LEU A 75 -6.72 7.45 -0.70
C LEU A 75 -7.26 8.88 -0.64
N PRO A 76 -6.44 9.85 -0.20
CA PRO A 76 -6.79 11.26 -0.37
C PRO A 76 -6.69 11.65 -1.85
N VAL A 77 -7.65 12.43 -2.31
CA VAL A 77 -7.69 12.96 -3.69
C VAL A 77 -7.93 14.46 -3.68
N SER A 78 -7.50 15.14 -4.75
CA SER A 78 -7.69 16.57 -4.93
C SER A 78 -7.98 16.88 -6.39
N GLY A 79 -8.51 18.08 -6.67
CA GLY A 79 -8.72 18.56 -8.03
C GLY A 79 -10.19 18.88 -8.27
N SER A 80 -10.75 18.38 -9.38
CA SER A 80 -12.15 18.63 -9.74
C SER A 80 -12.91 17.34 -9.94
N MET A 81 -14.16 17.32 -9.47
CA MET A 81 -15.12 16.27 -9.79
C MET A 81 -15.80 16.57 -11.12
N PHE A 82 -15.90 15.57 -11.98
CA PHE A 82 -16.66 15.63 -13.23
C PHE A 82 -17.20 14.24 -13.59
N TYR A 83 -18.13 14.18 -14.54
CA TYR A 83 -18.66 12.92 -15.07
C TYR A 83 -18.01 12.60 -16.43
N GLU A 84 -17.25 11.52 -16.50
CA GLU A 84 -16.62 11.05 -17.73
C GLU A 84 -17.64 10.24 -18.54
N LYS A 85 -18.27 10.88 -19.54
CA LYS A 85 -19.42 10.33 -20.27
C LYS A 85 -19.09 9.03 -21.00
N LEU A 86 -17.88 8.89 -21.55
CA LEU A 86 -17.48 7.70 -22.30
C LEU A 86 -17.31 6.48 -21.39
N ALA A 87 -16.75 6.69 -20.20
CA ALA A 87 -16.56 5.63 -19.20
C ALA A 87 -17.82 5.40 -18.34
N GLY A 88 -18.72 6.39 -18.27
CA GLY A 88 -19.91 6.32 -17.45
C GLY A 88 -19.60 6.34 -15.95
N GLU A 89 -18.64 7.16 -15.53
CA GLU A 89 -18.14 7.23 -14.16
C GLU A 89 -18.01 8.68 -13.68
N TYR A 90 -18.16 8.88 -12.36
CA TYR A 90 -17.74 10.12 -11.72
C TYR A 90 -16.26 10.03 -11.41
N ARG A 91 -15.48 11.03 -11.80
CA ARG A 91 -14.03 11.07 -11.60
C ARG A 91 -13.64 12.30 -10.82
N ILE A 92 -12.68 12.14 -9.91
CA ILE A 92 -12.00 13.22 -9.19
C ILE A 92 -10.51 13.07 -9.41
N THR A 93 -9.89 14.09 -9.98
CA THR A 93 -8.43 14.18 -10.15
C THR A 93 -8.00 15.60 -10.56
N SER A 94 -6.70 15.82 -10.71
CA SER A 94 -6.13 17.09 -11.19
C SER A 94 -6.37 17.28 -12.69
N SER A 95 -6.49 18.54 -13.12
CA SER A 95 -6.62 18.88 -14.55
C SER A 95 -5.46 18.35 -15.40
N GLN A 96 -4.26 18.27 -14.82
CA GLN A 96 -3.05 17.78 -15.46
C GLN A 96 -3.16 16.28 -15.71
N LYS A 97 -3.64 15.50 -14.73
CA LYS A 97 -3.84 14.06 -14.89
C LYS A 97 -4.93 13.71 -15.90
N VAL A 98 -5.95 14.56 -16.04
CA VAL A 98 -6.93 14.42 -17.14
C VAL A 98 -6.26 14.51 -18.51
N GLN A 99 -5.29 15.41 -18.67
CA GLN A 99 -4.55 15.58 -19.93
C GLN A 99 -3.46 14.51 -20.12
N ASN A 100 -2.85 14.05 -19.03
CA ASN A 100 -1.82 13.03 -19.03
C ASN A 100 -2.06 11.99 -17.92
N ALA A 101 -2.67 10.87 -18.30
CA ALA A 101 -3.00 9.78 -17.38
C ALA A 101 -1.77 9.11 -16.72
N ASN A 102 -0.56 9.36 -17.23
CA ASN A 102 0.69 8.81 -16.67
C ASN A 102 1.19 9.59 -15.46
N LEU A 103 0.61 10.75 -15.14
CA LEU A 103 1.00 11.51 -13.96
C LEU A 103 0.67 10.76 -12.66
N PRO A 104 1.50 10.93 -11.61
CA PRO A 104 1.34 10.23 -10.34
C PRO A 104 0.24 10.80 -9.44
N ASP A 105 -0.40 11.91 -9.84
CA ASP A 105 -1.48 12.54 -9.09
C ASP A 105 -2.56 11.54 -8.71
N ALA A 106 -3.19 11.70 -7.54
CA ALA A 106 -4.25 10.79 -7.14
C ALA A 106 -5.50 10.92 -8.04
N MET A 107 -6.22 9.81 -8.20
CA MET A 107 -7.48 9.76 -8.92
C MET A 107 -8.44 8.81 -8.21
N ILE A 108 -9.71 9.17 -8.12
CA ILE A 108 -10.77 8.25 -7.71
C ILE A 108 -11.95 8.33 -8.67
N ASN A 109 -12.49 7.16 -8.99
CA ASN A 109 -13.62 6.97 -9.87
C ASN A 109 -14.73 6.22 -9.15
N PHE A 110 -15.97 6.69 -9.27
CA PHE A 110 -17.16 5.90 -8.99
C PHE A 110 -17.80 5.46 -10.29
N ILE A 111 -17.96 4.16 -10.47
CA ILE A 111 -18.59 3.56 -11.64
C ILE A 111 -19.96 3.03 -11.20
N PRO A 112 -21.05 3.78 -11.40
CA PRO A 112 -22.36 3.46 -10.82
C PRO A 112 -22.90 2.11 -11.30
N LYS A 113 -22.70 1.79 -12.60
CA LYS A 113 -23.18 0.54 -13.21
C LYS A 113 -22.57 -0.72 -12.60
N GLU A 114 -21.35 -0.63 -12.09
CA GLU A 114 -20.62 -1.77 -11.50
C GLU A 114 -20.73 -1.79 -9.97
N CYS A 115 -21.34 -0.75 -9.37
CA CYS A 115 -21.13 -0.41 -7.97
C CYS A 115 -19.66 -0.60 -7.56
N ARG A 116 -18.77 0.12 -8.24
CA ARG A 116 -17.33 0.01 -8.02
C ARG A 116 -16.73 1.38 -7.76
N THR A 117 -15.90 1.45 -6.73
CA THR A 117 -14.98 2.57 -6.51
C THR A 117 -13.58 2.11 -6.87
N TYR A 118 -12.97 2.82 -7.81
CA TYR A 118 -11.58 2.62 -8.21
C TYR A 118 -10.76 3.82 -7.77
N GLY A 119 -9.61 3.58 -7.17
CA GLY A 119 -8.68 4.63 -6.78
C GLY A 119 -7.27 4.31 -7.26
N GLU A 120 -6.51 5.35 -7.59
CA GLU A 120 -5.10 5.29 -7.93
C GLU A 120 -4.34 6.39 -7.18
N GLY A 121 -3.21 6.05 -6.58
CA GLY A 121 -2.33 7.01 -5.91
C GLY A 121 -1.60 6.39 -4.72
N TYR A 122 -1.17 7.25 -3.79
CA TYR A 122 -0.65 6.80 -2.49
C TYR A 122 -1.78 6.21 -1.64
N LEU A 123 -1.56 5.01 -1.09
CA LEU A 123 -2.55 4.30 -0.29
C LEU A 123 -2.09 4.20 1.17
N THR A 124 -2.99 4.52 2.09
CA THR A 124 -2.81 4.33 3.52
C THR A 124 -3.43 2.99 3.92
N VAL A 125 -2.58 2.00 4.19
CA VAL A 125 -3.00 0.63 4.54
C VAL A 125 -2.95 0.35 6.05
N SER A 126 -2.42 1.27 6.85
CA SER A 126 -2.24 1.16 8.30
C SER A 126 -2.62 2.47 9.00
N ASN A 127 -3.11 2.39 10.24
CA ASN A 127 -3.31 3.60 11.06
C ASN A 127 -2.02 4.02 11.76
N ASP A 128 -1.29 3.02 12.24
CA ASP A 128 -0.14 3.21 13.08
C ASP A 128 0.70 1.93 13.08
N PHE A 129 1.87 2.02 12.48
CA PHE A 129 2.92 1.01 12.55
C PHE A 129 4.07 1.46 13.48
N GLY A 130 3.88 2.52 14.26
CA GLY A 130 4.91 3.06 15.13
C GLY A 130 6.20 3.35 14.39
N GLN A 131 7.26 2.66 14.79
CA GLN A 131 8.61 2.81 14.20
C GLN A 131 8.82 2.05 12.88
N PHE A 132 7.90 1.18 12.47
CA PHE A 132 7.93 0.56 11.14
C PHE A 132 7.28 1.51 10.14
N LYS A 133 8.02 1.92 9.10
CA LYS A 133 7.47 2.81 8.07
C LYS A 133 7.05 1.99 6.86
N CYS A 134 5.86 2.28 6.38
CA CYS A 134 5.29 1.66 5.21
C CYS A 134 4.75 2.75 4.28
N GLU A 135 5.26 2.79 3.07
CA GLU A 135 4.73 3.66 2.03
C GLU A 135 4.24 2.80 0.87
N THR A 136 3.03 3.07 0.39
CA THR A 136 2.45 2.30 -0.70
C THR A 136 1.86 3.21 -1.77
N TYR A 137 2.04 2.82 -3.03
CA TYR A 137 1.45 3.50 -4.18
C TYR A 137 0.86 2.45 -5.11
N GLY A 138 -0.35 2.67 -5.58
CA GLY A 138 -0.98 1.75 -6.51
C GLY A 138 -2.46 1.98 -6.65
N GLU A 139 -3.19 0.88 -6.79
CA GLU A 139 -4.62 0.88 -7.08
C GLU A 139 -5.41 0.22 -5.96
N VAL A 140 -6.59 0.76 -5.71
CA VAL A 140 -7.64 0.14 -4.90
C VAL A 140 -8.88 -0.08 -5.74
N ASN A 141 -9.45 -1.28 -5.67
CA ASN A 141 -10.78 -1.58 -6.18
C ASN A 141 -11.65 -1.99 -5.00
N GLN A 142 -12.71 -1.24 -4.76
CA GLN A 142 -13.68 -1.53 -3.71
C GLN A 142 -15.07 -1.70 -4.33
N TYR A 143 -15.73 -2.78 -3.94
CA TYR A 143 -17.07 -3.14 -4.40
C TYR A 143 -18.02 -3.12 -3.19
N PRO A 144 -18.78 -2.03 -2.94
CA PRO A 144 -19.69 -1.94 -1.79
C PRO A 144 -20.77 -3.04 -1.78
N GLY A 145 -21.22 -3.48 -2.96
CA GLY A 145 -22.26 -4.50 -3.08
C GLY A 145 -21.85 -5.88 -2.56
N THR A 146 -20.59 -6.27 -2.75
CA THR A 146 -20.04 -7.57 -2.28
C THR A 146 -19.14 -7.42 -1.07
N ASP A 147 -18.86 -6.18 -0.66
CA ASP A 147 -17.93 -5.82 0.41
C ASP A 147 -16.58 -6.53 0.22
N SER A 148 -16.06 -6.37 -1.00
CA SER A 148 -14.79 -6.89 -1.50
C SER A 148 -13.84 -5.74 -1.80
N VAL A 149 -12.56 -5.95 -1.46
CA VAL A 149 -11.48 -4.98 -1.70
C VAL A 149 -10.30 -5.71 -2.29
N ALA A 150 -9.74 -5.15 -3.35
CA ALA A 150 -8.48 -5.59 -3.93
C ALA A 150 -7.52 -4.41 -4.04
N LEU A 151 -6.29 -4.60 -3.57
CA LEU A 151 -5.18 -3.67 -3.74
C LEU A 151 -4.13 -4.25 -4.68
N ASN A 152 -3.51 -3.41 -5.50
CA ASN A 152 -2.41 -3.75 -6.39
C ASN A 152 -1.39 -2.62 -6.35
N MET A 153 -0.26 -2.83 -5.69
CA MET A 153 0.60 -1.71 -5.29
C MET A 153 2.08 -2.07 -5.32
N VAL A 154 2.90 -1.02 -5.33
CA VAL A 154 4.26 -1.07 -4.79
C VAL A 154 4.19 -0.81 -3.28
N MET A 155 5.14 -1.38 -2.54
CA MET A 155 5.21 -1.23 -1.09
C MET A 155 6.67 -1.10 -0.66
N ALA A 156 7.01 0.07 -0.15
CA ALA A 156 8.28 0.36 0.50
C ALA A 156 8.16 0.09 2.00
N MET A 157 9.07 -0.72 2.55
CA MET A 157 9.10 -1.06 3.96
C MET A 157 10.46 -0.68 4.54
N ASP A 158 10.43 0.18 5.57
CA ASP A 158 11.60 0.59 6.33
C ASP A 158 11.47 0.20 7.79
N PHE A 159 12.44 -0.58 8.26
CA PHE A 159 12.45 -1.07 9.63
C PHE A 159 13.87 -1.36 10.10
N PHE A 160 14.13 -1.10 11.38
CA PHE A 160 15.44 -1.35 11.98
C PHE A 160 15.68 -2.87 12.12
N PHE A 161 16.76 -3.40 11.54
CA PHE A 161 17.05 -4.83 11.63
C PHE A 161 18.53 -5.14 11.49
N HIS A 162 18.91 -6.38 11.79
CA HIS A 162 20.30 -6.82 11.75
C HIS A 162 20.84 -6.84 10.30
N PRO A 163 21.88 -6.05 9.97
CA PRO A 163 22.34 -5.87 8.60
C PRO A 163 22.89 -7.16 7.97
N THR A 164 23.62 -7.99 8.74
CA THR A 164 24.14 -9.27 8.23
C THR A 164 23.01 -10.23 7.88
N SER A 165 21.94 -10.25 8.66
CA SER A 165 20.78 -11.12 8.38
C SER A 165 20.05 -10.67 7.11
N LEU A 166 19.89 -9.35 6.90
CA LEU A 166 19.34 -8.84 5.64
C LEU A 166 20.23 -9.20 4.45
N ALA A 167 21.56 -9.09 4.59
CA ALA A 167 22.51 -9.44 3.54
C ALA A 167 22.47 -10.93 3.17
N ILE A 168 22.31 -11.83 4.15
CA ILE A 168 22.14 -13.28 3.90
C ILE A 168 20.88 -13.55 3.09
N MET A 169 19.75 -12.94 3.47
CA MET A 169 18.49 -13.07 2.74
C MET A 169 18.60 -12.49 1.32
N GLU A 170 19.20 -11.32 1.20
CA GLU A 170 19.44 -10.65 -0.08
C GLU A 170 20.24 -11.55 -1.03
N ASP A 171 21.40 -12.04 -0.58
CA ASP A 171 22.29 -12.89 -1.37
C ASP A 171 21.60 -14.17 -1.85
N ALA A 172 20.84 -14.82 -0.96
CA ALA A 172 20.10 -16.04 -1.28
C ALA A 172 19.06 -15.82 -2.38
N ILE A 173 18.27 -14.74 -2.29
CA ILE A 173 17.23 -14.43 -3.29
C ILE A 173 17.87 -13.95 -4.59
N SER A 174 18.90 -13.11 -4.50
CA SER A 174 19.63 -12.52 -5.63
C SER A 174 20.35 -13.59 -6.48
N LYS A 175 20.95 -14.61 -5.85
CA LYS A 175 21.63 -15.70 -6.57
C LYS A 175 20.71 -16.81 -7.06
N ASN A 176 19.46 -16.88 -6.59
CA ASN A 176 18.54 -17.92 -7.01
C ASN A 176 18.05 -17.69 -8.46
N ALA A 177 18.63 -18.41 -9.42
CA ALA A 177 18.35 -18.28 -10.84
C ALA A 177 17.01 -18.89 -11.28
N THR A 178 16.32 -19.67 -10.43
CA THR A 178 15.02 -20.29 -10.78
C THR A 178 13.85 -19.32 -10.61
N LEU A 179 14.07 -18.22 -9.88
CA LEU A 179 13.06 -17.20 -9.64
C LEU A 179 12.78 -16.38 -10.90
N GLN A 180 11.49 -16.11 -11.13
CA GLN A 180 11.05 -15.34 -12.29
C GLN A 180 11.38 -13.85 -12.12
N PRO A 181 11.91 -13.18 -13.16
CA PRO A 181 12.19 -11.74 -13.10
C PRO A 181 10.89 -10.91 -13.05
N ILE A 182 10.97 -9.75 -12.42
CA ILE A 182 9.90 -8.74 -12.41
C ILE A 182 10.03 -7.87 -13.65
N ASN A 183 8.89 -7.53 -14.25
CA ASN A 183 8.81 -6.44 -15.21
C ASN A 183 8.60 -5.12 -14.45
N LEU A 184 9.63 -4.27 -14.37
CA LEU A 184 9.54 -2.95 -13.73
C LEU A 184 8.86 -1.88 -14.60
N ASN A 185 8.62 -2.13 -15.88
CA ASN A 185 7.90 -1.21 -16.79
C ASN A 185 6.37 -1.30 -16.60
N ARG A 186 5.92 -1.40 -15.35
CA ARG A 186 4.52 -1.45 -14.97
C ARG A 186 4.10 -0.08 -14.46
N PHE A 187 2.89 0.34 -14.82
CA PHE A 187 2.37 1.68 -14.52
C PHE A 187 2.56 2.07 -13.05
N LYS A 188 2.32 1.16 -12.10
CA LYS A 188 2.43 1.44 -10.65
C LYS A 188 3.87 1.76 -10.22
N TYR A 189 4.86 1.04 -10.75
CA TYR A 189 6.26 1.29 -10.43
C TYR A 189 6.74 2.59 -11.06
N THR A 190 6.45 2.80 -12.35
CA THR A 190 6.81 4.04 -13.05
C THR A 190 6.17 5.26 -12.40
N LYS A 191 4.88 5.21 -12.03
CA LYS A 191 4.20 6.31 -11.35
C LYS A 191 4.74 6.55 -9.94
N TYR A 192 5.02 5.49 -9.18
CA TYR A 192 5.70 5.62 -7.89
C TYR A 192 7.06 6.31 -8.05
N LEU A 193 7.89 5.86 -9.00
CA LEU A 193 9.17 6.50 -9.27
C LEU A 193 9.00 7.96 -9.68
N SER A 194 8.07 8.27 -10.59
CA SER A 194 7.76 9.64 -11.00
C SER A 194 7.31 10.52 -9.83
N SER A 195 6.58 9.97 -8.86
CA SER A 195 6.19 10.70 -7.65
C SER A 195 7.36 11.01 -6.71
N LYS A 196 8.45 10.23 -6.81
CA LYS A 196 9.66 10.40 -5.98
C LYS A 196 10.68 11.32 -6.59
N VAL A 197 10.97 11.14 -7.88
CA VAL A 197 12.10 11.80 -8.54
C VAL A 197 11.67 12.79 -9.63
N GLY A 198 10.36 12.91 -9.88
CA GLY A 198 9.81 13.68 -11.00
C GLY A 198 9.72 12.85 -12.29
N VAL A 199 8.83 13.28 -13.19
CA VAL A 199 8.50 12.53 -14.43
C VAL A 199 9.72 12.37 -15.34
N GLU A 200 10.48 13.44 -15.57
CA GLU A 200 11.61 13.42 -16.50
C GLU A 200 12.72 12.46 -16.05
N LEU A 201 13.11 12.51 -14.78
CA LEU A 201 14.14 11.63 -14.24
C LEU A 201 13.65 10.18 -14.13
N SER A 202 12.37 9.97 -13.80
CA SER A 202 11.74 8.65 -13.83
C SER A 202 11.82 8.01 -15.22
N ASP A 203 11.48 8.75 -16.28
CA ASP A 203 11.56 8.27 -17.66
C ASP A 203 12.99 7.90 -18.07
N GLN A 204 13.98 8.70 -17.64
CA GLN A 204 15.41 8.39 -17.84
C GLN A 204 15.81 7.09 -17.16
N LEU A 205 15.47 6.93 -15.88
CA LEU A 205 15.78 5.74 -15.08
C LEU A 205 15.10 4.48 -15.63
N ILE A 206 13.83 4.57 -16.04
CA ILE A 206 13.10 3.46 -16.67
C ILE A 206 13.75 3.07 -18.00
N THR A 207 14.16 4.05 -18.80
CA THR A 207 14.85 3.80 -20.08
C THR A 207 16.21 3.14 -19.86
N GLU A 208 16.96 3.62 -18.86
CA GLU A 208 18.25 3.05 -18.47
C GLU A 208 18.10 1.59 -18.03
N TYR A 209 17.18 1.32 -17.09
CA TYR A 209 16.91 -0.04 -16.63
C TYR A 209 16.46 -0.95 -17.77
N SER A 210 15.57 -0.48 -18.64
CA SER A 210 15.11 -1.25 -19.80
C SER A 210 16.24 -1.60 -20.77
N SER A 211 17.28 -0.76 -20.85
CA SER A 211 18.40 -0.94 -21.77
C SER A 211 19.54 -1.77 -21.17
N LEU A 212 19.83 -1.59 -19.87
CA LEU A 212 20.97 -2.20 -19.19
C LEU A 212 20.59 -3.39 -18.29
N GLY A 213 19.30 -3.58 -18.01
CA GLY A 213 18.81 -4.55 -17.03
C GLY A 213 19.12 -4.20 -15.57
N SER A 214 19.73 -3.03 -15.33
CA SER A 214 20.15 -2.55 -14.02
C SER A 214 20.26 -1.01 -14.02
N TYR A 215 20.27 -0.41 -12.84
CA TYR A 215 20.65 0.99 -12.64
C TYR A 215 22.16 1.08 -12.46
N ARG A 216 22.81 2.07 -13.08
CA ARG A 216 24.22 2.40 -12.82
C ARG A 216 24.39 2.88 -11.39
N ASP A 217 23.52 3.79 -10.97
CA ASP A 217 23.39 4.27 -9.61
C ASP A 217 21.96 4.01 -9.14
N TYR A 218 21.80 3.15 -8.13
CA TYR A 218 20.48 2.84 -7.58
C TYR A 218 19.88 4.11 -6.95
N PRO A 219 18.66 4.54 -7.33
CA PRO A 219 18.05 5.75 -6.80
C PRO A 219 17.87 5.66 -5.28
N LYS A 220 18.31 6.71 -4.55
CA LYS A 220 18.22 6.74 -3.09
C LYS A 220 16.77 6.72 -2.60
N GLU A 221 15.87 7.28 -3.40
CA GLU A 221 14.43 7.34 -3.14
C GLU A 221 13.77 5.96 -3.19
N LEU A 222 14.47 4.94 -3.71
CA LEU A 222 14.02 3.54 -3.72
C LEU A 222 14.80 2.67 -2.71
N GLU A 223 15.75 3.25 -1.98
CA GLU A 223 16.53 2.53 -0.97
C GLU A 223 15.68 2.33 0.28
N HIS A 224 15.07 1.15 0.36
CA HIS A 224 14.27 0.72 1.51
C HIS A 224 14.83 -0.56 2.10
N THR A 225 14.45 -0.87 3.34
CA THR A 225 14.87 -2.15 3.96
C THR A 225 14.40 -3.33 3.10
N ILE A 226 13.14 -3.29 2.66
CA ILE A 226 12.62 -4.14 1.59
C ILE A 226 11.67 -3.29 0.72
N PHE A 227 11.91 -3.28 -0.59
CA PHE A 227 11.01 -2.67 -1.55
C PHE A 227 10.34 -3.74 -2.41
N LEU A 228 9.00 -3.72 -2.41
CA LEU A 228 8.17 -4.61 -3.22
C LEU A 228 7.64 -3.84 -4.43
N ALA A 229 8.09 -4.25 -5.63
CA ALA A 229 7.66 -3.64 -6.89
C ALA A 229 6.29 -4.17 -7.38
N ASP A 230 5.85 -5.32 -6.88
CA ASP A 230 4.52 -5.85 -7.17
C ASP A 230 3.98 -6.68 -6.02
N VAL A 231 2.94 -6.17 -5.35
CA VAL A 231 2.21 -6.92 -4.34
C VAL A 231 0.71 -6.63 -4.44
N LYS A 232 -0.09 -7.69 -4.32
CA LYS A 232 -1.54 -7.63 -4.39
C LYS A 232 -2.15 -8.11 -3.10
N PHE A 233 -3.16 -7.41 -2.59
CA PHE A 233 -3.85 -7.74 -1.35
C PHE A 233 -5.35 -7.85 -1.53
N ARG A 234 -5.98 -8.68 -0.70
CA ARG A 234 -7.44 -8.68 -0.50
C ARG A 234 -7.76 -8.44 0.95
N TRP A 235 -8.87 -7.75 1.19
CA TRP A 235 -9.41 -7.62 2.54
C TRP A 235 -10.08 -8.93 2.98
N ASP A 236 -9.65 -9.46 4.13
CA ASP A 236 -10.22 -10.63 4.78
C ASP A 236 -10.94 -10.18 6.06
N LYS A 237 -12.27 -10.24 6.05
CA LYS A 237 -13.11 -9.78 7.18
C LYS A 237 -12.95 -10.65 8.42
N ARG A 238 -12.72 -11.97 8.25
CA ARG A 238 -12.63 -12.94 9.34
C ARG A 238 -11.43 -12.65 10.23
N THR A 239 -10.30 -12.36 9.60
CA THR A 239 -9.04 -12.01 10.28
C THR A 239 -8.88 -10.51 10.50
N ARG A 240 -9.71 -9.69 9.84
CA ARG A 240 -9.66 -8.21 9.80
C ARG A 240 -8.30 -7.74 9.29
N SER A 241 -7.90 -8.29 8.15
CA SER A 241 -6.57 -8.03 7.62
C SER A 241 -6.56 -7.88 6.10
N PHE A 242 -5.66 -7.05 5.58
CA PHE A 242 -5.24 -7.15 4.20
C PHE A 242 -4.25 -8.29 4.09
N ILE A 243 -4.54 -9.28 3.26
CA ILE A 243 -3.63 -10.40 3.05
C ILE A 243 -3.24 -10.51 1.59
N SER A 244 -1.94 -10.68 1.34
CA SER A 244 -1.43 -10.79 -0.01
C SER A 244 -1.87 -12.09 -0.68
N TYR A 245 -1.87 -12.08 -2.00
CA TYR A 245 -2.12 -13.25 -2.84
C TYR A 245 -1.30 -13.19 -4.12
N GLY A 246 -1.05 -14.37 -4.70
CA GLY A 246 -0.12 -14.50 -5.83
C GLY A 246 1.34 -14.36 -5.40
N LYS A 247 2.24 -14.24 -6.38
CA LYS A 247 3.66 -14.03 -6.12
C LYS A 247 3.92 -12.59 -5.65
N ILE A 248 4.95 -12.44 -4.82
CA ILE A 248 5.42 -11.14 -4.32
C ILE A 248 6.65 -10.75 -5.13
N GLY A 249 6.59 -9.60 -5.80
CA GLY A 249 7.70 -9.06 -6.56
C GLY A 249 8.61 -8.23 -5.66
N ILE A 250 9.78 -8.76 -5.31
CA ILE A 250 10.84 -8.04 -4.59
C ILE A 250 11.64 -7.21 -5.60
N GLY A 251 11.57 -5.89 -5.48
CA GLY A 251 12.36 -4.96 -6.29
C GLY A 251 13.77 -4.81 -5.76
N SER A 252 13.91 -4.49 -4.47
CA SER A 252 15.23 -4.37 -3.81
C SER A 252 15.19 -4.76 -2.34
N ILE A 253 16.38 -5.06 -1.82
CA ILE A 253 16.66 -5.19 -0.39
C ILE A 253 17.85 -4.27 -0.09
N GLY A 254 17.62 -3.20 0.67
CA GLY A 254 18.56 -2.10 0.79
C GLY A 254 18.87 -1.49 -0.58
N LYS A 255 20.17 -1.46 -0.93
CA LYS A 255 20.66 -0.91 -2.21
C LYS A 255 20.70 -1.93 -3.34
N GLN A 256 20.48 -3.22 -3.05
CA GLN A 256 20.63 -4.27 -4.05
C GLN A 256 19.34 -4.49 -4.81
N ALA A 257 19.39 -4.33 -6.12
CA ALA A 257 18.29 -4.63 -7.00
C ALA A 257 18.14 -6.15 -7.17
N ILE A 258 16.99 -6.68 -6.73
CA ILE A 258 16.67 -8.12 -6.75
C ILE A 258 15.80 -8.45 -7.95
N ASN A 259 14.75 -7.66 -8.17
CA ASN A 259 13.81 -7.74 -9.29
C ASN A 259 13.31 -9.16 -9.60
N LYS A 260 12.92 -9.91 -8.55
CA LYS A 260 12.44 -11.30 -8.67
C LYS A 260 11.13 -11.51 -7.93
N TYR A 261 10.30 -12.38 -8.51
CA TYR A 261 9.11 -12.90 -7.86
C TYR A 261 9.45 -14.07 -6.96
N VAL A 262 8.95 -14.03 -5.73
CA VAL A 262 8.96 -15.15 -4.78
C VAL A 262 7.54 -15.57 -4.44
N ASN A 263 7.39 -16.81 -3.96
CA ASN A 263 6.16 -17.19 -3.26
C ASN A 263 6.16 -16.54 -1.87
N GLY A 264 4.98 -16.37 -1.26
CA GLY A 264 4.92 -15.83 0.09
C GLY A 264 3.55 -15.27 0.47
N TYR A 265 3.49 -14.74 1.68
CA TYR A 265 2.31 -14.10 2.24
C TYR A 265 2.71 -12.86 3.05
N ILE A 266 1.98 -11.77 2.86
CA ILE A 266 2.06 -10.58 3.69
C ILE A 266 0.68 -10.37 4.29
N GLN A 267 0.61 -10.09 5.58
CA GLN A 267 -0.63 -9.78 6.27
C GLN A 267 -0.48 -8.46 7.02
N ILE A 268 -1.40 -7.54 6.79
CA ILE A 268 -1.56 -6.30 7.57
C ILE A 268 -2.84 -6.45 8.38
N LYS A 269 -2.70 -6.81 9.65
CA LYS A 269 -3.81 -7.14 10.55
C LYS A 269 -4.19 -5.93 11.39
N LYS A 270 -5.47 -5.55 11.31
CA LYS A 270 -6.04 -4.44 12.06
C LYS A 270 -6.34 -4.86 13.48
N GLN A 271 -5.80 -4.13 14.45
CA GLN A 271 -6.00 -4.41 15.87
C GLN A 271 -6.12 -3.12 16.69
N ARG A 272 -6.79 -3.21 17.84
CA ARG A 272 -6.86 -2.07 18.76
C ARG A 272 -5.46 -1.83 19.36
N GLY A 273 -4.97 -0.59 19.28
CA GLY A 273 -3.69 -0.18 19.87
C GLY A 273 -2.45 -0.54 19.03
N GLY A 274 -2.57 -0.59 17.70
CA GLY A 274 -1.44 -0.75 16.78
C GLY A 274 -1.67 -1.90 15.80
N ASP A 275 -1.42 -1.64 14.53
CA ASP A 275 -1.56 -2.64 13.47
C ASP A 275 -0.36 -3.58 13.48
N LEU A 276 -0.61 -4.84 13.12
CA LEU A 276 0.42 -5.89 13.04
C LEU A 276 0.72 -6.18 11.57
N ILE A 277 2.00 -6.29 11.22
CA ILE A 277 2.43 -6.77 9.90
C ILE A 277 3.20 -8.08 10.02
N ASN A 278 2.81 -9.07 9.22
CA ASN A 278 3.57 -10.31 8.99
C ASN A 278 4.05 -10.33 7.55
N VAL A 279 5.29 -10.73 7.32
CA VAL A 279 5.90 -10.91 6.00
C VAL A 279 6.55 -12.29 5.97
N TYR A 280 6.11 -13.15 5.07
CA TYR A 280 6.69 -14.47 4.80
C TYR A 280 7.10 -14.51 3.34
N LEU A 281 8.39 -14.68 3.08
CA LEU A 281 8.99 -14.77 1.75
C LEU A 281 9.59 -16.15 1.57
N GLN A 282 9.27 -16.80 0.46
CA GLN A 282 9.69 -18.16 0.16
C GLN A 282 10.34 -18.21 -1.22
N PRO A 283 11.67 -18.00 -1.30
CA PRO A 283 12.39 -18.06 -2.58
C PRO A 283 12.57 -19.47 -3.13
N SER A 284 12.31 -20.53 -2.36
CA SER A 284 12.31 -21.90 -2.88
C SER A 284 10.89 -22.38 -3.24
N GLU A 285 10.77 -23.22 -4.27
CA GLU A 285 9.47 -23.80 -4.64
C GLU A 285 9.01 -24.88 -3.64
N ASP A 286 9.96 -25.61 -3.06
CA ASP A 286 9.76 -26.76 -2.15
C ASP A 286 9.62 -26.38 -0.66
N LYS A 287 9.54 -25.08 -0.33
CA LYS A 287 9.52 -24.53 1.04
C LYS A 287 10.78 -24.81 1.88
N SER A 288 11.87 -25.33 1.29
CA SER A 288 13.15 -25.52 1.98
C SER A 288 13.79 -24.20 2.43
N GLU A 289 13.55 -23.11 1.70
CA GLU A 289 14.05 -21.78 2.03
C GLU A 289 12.93 -20.77 2.23
N TYR A 290 12.89 -20.14 3.41
CA TYR A 290 11.96 -19.06 3.72
C TYR A 290 12.52 -18.05 4.72
N TYR A 291 11.96 -16.85 4.71
CA TYR A 291 12.27 -15.75 5.62
C TYR A 291 10.97 -15.16 6.15
N TYR A 292 10.87 -15.02 7.47
CA TYR A 292 9.68 -14.52 8.15
C TYR A 292 10.02 -13.33 9.03
N PHE A 293 9.18 -12.29 8.96
CA PHE A 293 9.21 -11.11 9.79
C PHE A 293 7.81 -10.84 10.35
N SER A 294 7.73 -10.41 11.60
CA SER A 294 6.50 -10.04 12.27
C SER A 294 6.77 -8.81 13.12
N TYR A 295 6.03 -7.74 12.86
CA TYR A 295 6.17 -6.50 13.60
C TYR A 295 4.84 -6.06 14.20
N ALA A 296 4.89 -5.70 15.48
CA ALA A 296 3.82 -5.00 16.16
C ALA A 296 4.39 -4.24 17.38
N ARG A 297 3.97 -3.00 17.57
CA ARG A 297 4.22 -2.20 18.79
C ARG A 297 5.69 -2.16 19.20
N GLY A 298 6.55 -1.71 18.30
CA GLY A 298 7.99 -1.63 18.56
C GLY A 298 8.74 -2.97 18.56
N LEU A 299 8.07 -4.12 18.42
CA LEU A 299 8.73 -5.42 18.45
C LEU A 299 8.79 -6.04 17.05
N MET A 300 9.99 -6.15 16.50
CA MET A 300 10.29 -6.93 15.29
C MET A 300 10.75 -8.34 15.69
N GLN A 301 10.10 -9.36 15.15
CA GLN A 301 10.48 -10.75 15.32
C GLN A 301 10.76 -11.36 13.97
N ALA A 302 11.88 -12.05 13.83
CA ALA A 302 12.26 -12.66 12.56
C ALA A 302 12.81 -14.07 12.73
N PHE A 303 12.60 -14.91 11.72
CA PHE A 303 13.12 -16.28 11.70
C PHE A 303 13.20 -16.77 10.25
N SER A 304 14.14 -17.66 9.95
CA SER A 304 14.32 -18.25 8.63
C SER A 304 14.63 -19.74 8.75
N SER A 305 14.40 -20.51 7.68
CA SER A 305 15.02 -21.85 7.59
C SER A 305 16.54 -21.79 7.37
N ASN A 306 17.09 -20.63 7.00
CA ASN A 306 18.53 -20.39 6.92
C ASN A 306 19.11 -20.17 8.33
N ASN A 307 19.98 -21.09 8.77
CA ASN A 307 20.54 -21.06 10.12
C ASN A 307 21.50 -19.88 10.33
N ASP A 308 22.25 -19.45 9.30
CA ASP A 308 23.19 -18.33 9.42
C ASP A 308 22.44 -17.01 9.63
N PHE A 309 21.28 -16.86 8.98
CA PHE A 309 20.37 -15.73 9.22
C PHE A 309 19.95 -15.66 10.70
N ASN A 310 19.58 -16.81 11.29
CA ASN A 310 19.13 -16.92 12.68
C ASN A 310 20.27 -16.70 13.68
N ILE A 311 21.43 -17.32 13.44
CA ILE A 311 22.64 -17.16 14.27
C ILE A 311 23.04 -15.69 14.34
N ALA A 312 23.03 -14.98 13.21
CA ALA A 312 23.37 -13.57 13.16
C ALA A 312 22.45 -12.71 14.06
N ILE A 313 21.15 -13.04 14.16
CA ILE A 313 20.23 -12.38 15.10
C ILE A 313 20.53 -12.78 16.55
N GLN A 314 20.79 -14.07 16.79
CA GLN A 314 21.04 -14.60 18.11
C GLN A 314 22.30 -13.99 18.74
N GLU A 315 23.39 -13.93 17.99
CA GLU A 315 24.71 -13.44 18.41
C GLU A 315 24.82 -11.91 18.48
N ALA A 316 23.89 -11.18 17.85
CA ALA A 316 23.88 -9.72 17.92
C ALA A 316 23.82 -9.22 19.38
N LYS A 317 24.69 -8.26 19.71
CA LYS A 317 24.82 -7.70 21.05
C LYS A 317 23.53 -6.97 21.44
N PRO A 318 23.15 -6.91 22.73
CA PRO A 318 21.91 -6.25 23.17
C PRO A 318 21.73 -4.82 22.63
N LYS A 319 22.81 -4.02 22.60
CA LYS A 319 22.78 -2.65 22.05
C LYS A 319 22.48 -2.60 20.55
N GLN A 320 22.84 -3.63 19.78
CA GLN A 320 22.55 -3.69 18.34
C GLN A 320 21.08 -4.06 18.08
N LYS A 321 20.39 -4.66 19.07
CA LYS A 321 19.01 -5.12 18.95
C LYS A 321 17.97 -4.03 19.18
N VAL A 322 18.38 -2.89 19.72
CA VAL A 322 17.52 -1.79 20.14
C VAL A 322 17.77 -0.58 19.25
N LEU A 323 16.72 0.03 18.73
CA LEU A 323 16.79 1.31 18.05
C LEU A 323 16.85 2.43 19.11
N GLU A 324 17.81 3.33 18.98
CA GLU A 324 17.81 4.56 19.77
C GLU A 324 16.72 5.49 19.24
N VAL A 325 15.82 5.91 20.14
CA VAL A 325 14.65 6.74 19.81
C VAL A 325 14.61 7.95 20.74
N GLU A 326 13.93 9.02 20.31
CA GLU A 326 13.79 10.21 21.14
C GLU A 326 12.86 9.96 22.34
N LYS A 327 12.97 10.80 23.36
CA LYS A 327 12.14 10.66 24.57
C LYS A 327 10.67 10.89 24.23
N GLY A 328 9.85 9.85 24.42
CA GLY A 328 8.41 9.89 24.16
C GLY A 328 8.00 9.17 22.87
N GLU A 329 8.97 8.77 22.04
CA GLU A 329 8.72 7.88 20.91
C GLU A 329 8.58 6.42 21.36
N GLU A 330 7.89 5.62 20.56
CA GLU A 330 7.78 4.18 20.79
C GLU A 330 9.17 3.53 20.67
N THR A 331 9.53 2.72 21.67
CA THR A 331 10.78 1.94 21.64
C THR A 331 10.74 0.88 20.55
N TYR A 332 11.87 0.60 19.91
CA TYR A 332 11.95 -0.50 18.95
C TYR A 332 13.05 -1.50 19.32
N THR A 333 12.73 -2.79 19.23
CA THR A 333 13.70 -3.88 19.35
C THR A 333 13.43 -4.97 18.31
N TYR A 334 14.49 -5.63 17.84
CA TYR A 334 14.35 -6.87 17.08
C TYR A 334 14.85 -8.10 17.88
N LEU A 335 14.22 -9.25 17.66
CA LEU A 335 14.63 -10.53 18.24
C LEU A 335 14.34 -11.74 17.32
N LEU A 336 14.97 -12.86 17.63
CA LEU A 336 14.71 -14.13 16.95
C LEU A 336 13.33 -14.67 17.34
N SER A 337 12.50 -14.99 16.35
CA SER A 337 11.19 -15.60 16.53
C SER A 337 11.31 -17.13 16.75
N SER A 338 10.18 -17.83 16.76
CA SER A 338 10.13 -19.29 16.80
C SER A 338 9.42 -19.87 15.59
N ASP A 339 9.77 -21.10 15.22
CA ASP A 339 9.11 -21.90 14.16
C ASP A 339 7.60 -21.95 14.34
N ARG A 340 7.14 -22.09 15.59
CA ARG A 340 5.71 -22.17 15.93
C ARG A 340 4.92 -20.97 15.42
N ARG A 341 5.49 -19.76 15.50
CA ARG A 341 4.80 -18.53 15.04
C ARG A 341 4.57 -18.54 13.54
N ILE A 342 5.52 -19.09 12.77
CA ILE A 342 5.42 -19.23 11.32
C ILE A 342 4.33 -20.25 10.99
N TYR A 343 4.33 -21.40 11.65
CA TYR A 343 3.28 -22.42 11.47
C TYR A 343 1.88 -21.86 11.77
N ASP A 344 1.72 -21.15 12.88
CA ASP A 344 0.44 -20.53 13.25
C ASP A 344 0.01 -19.46 12.24
N PHE A 345 0.95 -18.64 11.75
CA PHE A 345 0.70 -17.66 10.69
C PHE A 345 0.24 -18.33 9.39
N LEU A 346 1.01 -19.30 8.87
CA LEU A 346 0.67 -20.02 7.64
C LEU A 346 -0.69 -20.71 7.75
N ARG A 347 -0.99 -21.34 8.89
CA ARG A 347 -2.30 -21.95 9.14
C ARG A 347 -3.44 -20.92 9.10
N GLU A 348 -3.24 -19.71 9.62
CA GLU A 348 -4.23 -18.62 9.56
C GLU A 348 -4.46 -18.16 8.11
N VAL A 349 -3.37 -18.01 7.34
CA VAL A 349 -3.42 -17.46 5.98
C VAL A 349 -3.63 -18.50 4.87
N GLU A 350 -3.54 -19.80 5.13
CA GLU A 350 -3.85 -20.83 4.12
C GLU A 350 -5.27 -21.37 4.26
N ASN A 351 -5.84 -21.40 5.48
CA ASN A 351 -7.20 -21.91 5.73
C ASN A 351 -8.29 -20.84 5.58
N ARG A 352 -8.24 -20.05 4.50
CA ARG A 352 -9.16 -18.92 4.27
C ARG A 352 -10.45 -19.34 3.58
#